data_AF-A0A7Z0SEG2-F1
#
_entry.id   AF-A0A7Z0SEG2-F1
#
_cell.length_a   1.000
_cell.length_b   1.000
_cell.length_c   1.000
_cell.angle_alpha   90.00
_cell.angle_beta   90.00
_cell.angle_gamma   90.00
#
_symmetry.space_group_name_H-M   'P 1'
#
loop_
_entity.id
_entity.type
_entity.pdbx_description
1 polymer ?
#
loop_
_entity_poly.entity_id
_entity_poly.type
_entity_poly.pdbx_seq_one_letter_code
_entity_poly.pdbx_strand_id
1 'polypeptide(L)'
;MKAHQVITRETVNFKALLKLRGATTEVYSQLPKKTVYCGASYNDSGVITDANGFSSTKYKKRGKKVEWEHVVPAELFGRSFSSWRYGDPACVTGKGQTYKGKAFL
;
A
#
# COMPACT_ATOMS: atom_id res chain seq x y z
N MET A 1 10.54 4.82 -11.51
CA MET A 1 9.62 3.71 -11.83
C MET A 1 9.69 2.73 -10.66
N LYS A 2 8.53 2.36 -10.08
CA LYS A 2 8.42 1.34 -9.04
C LYS A 2 8.13 0.01 -9.74
N ALA A 3 8.69 -1.06 -9.23
CA ALA A 3 9.04 -2.22 -10.04
C ALA A 3 8.17 -3.46 -9.80
N HIS A 4 7.74 -3.66 -8.55
CA HIS A 4 7.22 -4.94 -8.09
C HIS A 4 6.21 -4.71 -6.99
N GLN A 5 5.01 -4.30 -7.40
CA GLN A 5 3.94 -3.93 -6.48
C GLN A 5 2.79 -4.92 -6.56
N VAL A 6 2.22 -5.20 -5.39
CA VAL A 6 1.00 -5.99 -5.21
C VAL A 6 -0.06 -5.10 -4.56
N ILE A 7 -1.31 -5.33 -4.95
CA ILE A 7 -2.46 -4.54 -4.51
C ILE A 7 -2.87 -4.98 -3.10
N THR A 8 -3.15 -4.05 -2.19
CA THR A 8 -4.11 -4.32 -1.11
C THR A 8 -5.50 -3.88 -1.58
N ARG A 9 -6.49 -4.78 -1.56
CA ARG A 9 -7.90 -4.34 -1.72
C ARG A 9 -8.23 -3.45 -0.53
N GLU A 10 -8.81 -2.30 -0.83
CA GLU A 10 -9.04 -1.14 0.03
C GLU A 10 -9.45 -1.47 1.48
N THR A 11 -8.83 -0.83 2.46
CA THR A 11 -9.49 0.18 3.31
C THR A 11 -8.51 0.78 4.33
N VAL A 12 -8.80 2.04 4.62
CA VAL A 12 -8.10 3.07 5.39
C VAL A 12 -7.67 2.64 6.81
N ASN A 13 -6.64 3.34 7.33
CA ASN A 13 -6.18 3.47 8.72
C ASN A 13 -4.89 2.69 9.10
N PHE A 14 -3.77 3.43 9.30
CA PHE A 14 -2.47 2.86 9.70
C PHE A 14 -2.51 1.99 10.95
N LYS A 15 -3.47 2.16 11.88
CA LYS A 15 -3.59 1.28 13.06
C LYS A 15 -4.18 -0.11 12.73
N ALA A 16 -4.88 -0.26 11.61
CA ALA A 16 -5.44 -1.54 11.16
C ALA A 16 -4.45 -2.37 10.31
N LEU A 17 -3.29 -1.80 9.94
CA LEU A 17 -2.36 -2.36 8.96
C LEU A 17 -1.77 -3.72 9.38
N LEU A 18 -1.59 -3.96 10.69
CA LEU A 18 -1.10 -5.25 11.18
C LEU A 18 -2.19 -6.34 11.15
N LYS A 19 -3.44 -5.96 11.41
CA LYS A 19 -4.59 -6.88 11.55
C LYS A 19 -5.14 -7.30 10.19
N LEU A 20 -5.14 -6.39 9.21
CA LEU A 20 -5.56 -6.66 7.83
C LEU A 20 -4.55 -7.47 7.02
N ARG A 21 -3.25 -7.45 7.40
CA ARG A 21 -2.22 -8.26 6.75
C ARG A 21 -2.53 -9.77 6.84
N GLY A 22 -3.16 -10.21 7.92
CA GLY A 22 -3.59 -11.61 8.07
C GLY A 22 -4.64 -11.99 7.02
N ALA A 23 -5.70 -11.18 6.89
CA ALA A 23 -6.80 -11.42 5.95
C ALA A 23 -6.36 -11.31 4.48
N THR A 24 -5.44 -10.40 4.14
CA THR A 24 -4.91 -10.32 2.77
C THR A 24 -4.03 -11.52 2.43
N THR A 25 -3.28 -12.07 3.40
CA THR A 25 -2.46 -13.28 3.18
C THR A 25 -3.33 -14.49 2.80
N GLU A 26 -4.53 -14.59 3.38
CA GLU A 26 -5.49 -15.66 3.07
C GLU A 26 -6.09 -15.57 1.66
N VAL A 27 -6.40 -14.37 1.19
CA VAL A 27 -6.91 -14.17 -0.18
C VAL A 27 -5.80 -14.38 -1.21
N TYR A 28 -4.59 -13.88 -0.93
CA TYR A 28 -3.45 -14.00 -1.84
C TYR A 28 -2.77 -15.37 -1.83
N SER A 29 -3.06 -16.24 -0.85
CA SER A 29 -2.57 -17.63 -0.86
C SER A 29 -3.27 -18.49 -1.92
N GLN A 30 -4.50 -18.12 -2.29
CA GLN A 30 -5.32 -18.82 -3.29
C GLN A 30 -5.12 -18.30 -4.72
N LEU A 31 -4.41 -17.18 -4.88
CA LEU A 31 -4.16 -16.53 -6.17
C LEU A 31 -2.75 -16.83 -6.68
N PRO A 32 -2.54 -16.79 -8.01
CA PRO A 32 -1.20 -16.88 -8.57
C PRO A 32 -0.33 -15.73 -8.04
N LYS A 33 0.85 -16.06 -7.51
CA LYS A 33 1.82 -15.12 -6.92
C LYS A 33 2.52 -14.30 -8.00
N LYS A 34 1.77 -13.35 -8.59
CA LYS A 34 2.24 -12.43 -9.62
C LYS A 34 2.03 -10.99 -9.20
N THR A 35 3.00 -10.13 -9.52
CA THR A 35 2.86 -8.69 -9.31
C THR A 35 1.87 -8.09 -10.31
N VAL A 36 1.30 -6.94 -9.97
CA VAL A 36 0.20 -6.35 -10.76
C VAL A 36 0.67 -5.68 -12.04
N TYR A 37 1.82 -5.02 -12.01
CA TYR A 37 2.28 -4.25 -13.17
C TYR A 37 3.09 -5.09 -14.15
N CYS A 38 4.13 -5.76 -13.65
CA CYS A 38 5.06 -6.50 -14.50
C CYS A 38 4.77 -7.99 -14.52
N GLY A 39 3.81 -8.51 -13.76
CA GLY A 39 3.52 -9.95 -13.73
C GLY A 39 4.68 -10.81 -13.21
N ALA A 40 5.63 -10.21 -12.50
CA ALA A 40 6.78 -10.88 -11.92
C ALA A 40 6.34 -11.92 -10.88
N SER A 41 6.99 -13.07 -10.88
CA SER A 41 6.69 -14.14 -9.94
C SER A 41 7.44 -13.92 -8.62
N TYR A 42 6.78 -14.25 -7.51
CA TYR A 42 7.36 -14.12 -6.18
C TYR A 42 7.00 -15.29 -5.26
N ASN A 43 7.81 -15.50 -4.21
CA ASN A 43 7.60 -16.58 -3.24
C ASN A 43 6.82 -16.12 -2.00
N ASP A 44 6.49 -17.03 -1.07
CA ASP A 44 5.75 -16.71 0.16
C ASP A 44 6.45 -15.70 1.08
N SER A 45 7.78 -15.58 0.97
CA SER A 45 8.55 -14.56 1.70
C SER A 45 8.55 -13.19 1.02
N GLY A 46 7.83 -13.03 -0.10
CA GLY A 46 7.71 -11.77 -0.83
C GLY A 46 8.97 -11.40 -1.62
N VAL A 47 9.81 -12.38 -1.95
CA VAL A 47 11.02 -12.22 -2.76
C VAL A 47 10.70 -12.54 -4.22
N ILE A 48 11.17 -11.69 -5.13
CA ILE A 48 11.01 -11.87 -6.58
C ILE A 48 11.89 -13.03 -7.04
N THR A 49 11.27 -14.03 -7.68
CA THR A 49 11.94 -15.20 -8.27
C THR A 49 12.15 -15.02 -9.77
N ASP A 50 11.21 -14.38 -10.44
CA ASP A 50 11.29 -13.99 -11.86
C ASP A 50 10.79 -12.56 -12.01
N ALA A 51 11.68 -11.67 -12.43
CA ALA A 51 11.38 -10.25 -12.63
C ALA A 51 10.62 -9.95 -13.93
N ASN A 52 10.37 -10.95 -14.78
CA ASN A 52 9.67 -10.83 -16.05
C ASN A 52 10.19 -9.66 -16.92
N GLY A 53 11.51 -9.60 -17.11
CA GLY A 53 12.17 -8.56 -17.91
C GLY A 53 12.34 -7.19 -17.24
N PHE A 54 11.90 -7.01 -15.99
CA PHE A 54 12.12 -5.75 -15.27
C PHE A 54 13.60 -5.58 -14.87
N SER A 55 14.21 -4.46 -15.28
CA SER A 55 15.54 -4.05 -14.82
C SER A 55 15.55 -2.58 -14.40
N SER A 56 16.31 -2.24 -13.36
CA SER A 56 16.48 -0.86 -12.94
C SER A 56 17.86 -0.66 -12.33
N THR A 57 18.56 0.38 -12.77
CA THR A 57 19.87 0.79 -12.25
C THR A 57 19.78 1.46 -10.88
N LYS A 58 18.67 2.18 -10.60
CA LYS A 58 18.49 3.00 -9.39
C LYS A 58 17.95 2.22 -8.18
N TYR A 59 16.96 1.35 -8.38
CA TYR A 59 16.23 0.69 -7.30
C TYR A 59 16.54 -0.81 -7.18
N LYS A 60 17.83 -1.18 -7.14
CA LYS A 60 18.30 -2.59 -7.10
C LYS A 60 17.80 -3.38 -5.89
N LYS A 61 17.74 -2.76 -4.70
CA LYS A 61 17.29 -3.43 -3.47
C LYS A 61 15.77 -3.64 -3.44
N ARG A 62 15.01 -2.66 -3.93
CA ARG A 62 13.54 -2.71 -3.98
C ARG A 62 13.03 -3.63 -5.08
N GLY A 63 13.76 -3.75 -6.19
CA GLY A 63 13.42 -4.69 -7.27
C GLY A 63 13.47 -6.17 -6.87
N LYS A 64 14.03 -6.51 -5.71
CA LYS A 64 14.12 -7.90 -5.22
C LYS A 64 12.95 -8.30 -4.31
N LYS A 65 12.12 -7.34 -3.91
CA LYS A 65 11.05 -7.55 -2.93
C LYS A 65 9.74 -7.02 -3.47
N VAL A 66 8.67 -7.69 -3.07
CA VAL A 66 7.31 -7.24 -3.30
C VAL A 66 6.97 -6.13 -2.31
N GLU A 67 6.41 -5.04 -2.83
CA GLU A 67 5.89 -3.95 -2.01
C GLU A 67 4.36 -3.87 -2.15
N TRP A 68 3.68 -3.63 -1.04
CA TRP A 68 2.25 -3.41 -1.05
C TRP A 68 1.97 -1.97 -1.47
N GLU A 69 1.14 -1.81 -2.50
CA GLU A 69 0.70 -0.53 -3.00
C GLU A 69 -0.80 -0.35 -2.83
N HIS A 70 -1.18 0.88 -2.50
CA HIS A 70 -2.54 1.35 -2.65
C HIS A 70 -2.82 1.63 -4.13
N VAL A 71 -3.72 0.85 -4.74
CA VAL A 71 -4.16 1.05 -6.14
C VAL A 71 -4.64 2.46 -6.37
N VAL A 72 -5.48 2.93 -5.44
CA VAL A 72 -6.00 4.28 -5.44
C VAL A 72 -5.16 5.09 -4.45
N PRO A 73 -4.45 6.14 -4.90
CA PRO A 73 -3.82 7.08 -3.99
C PRO A 73 -4.84 7.60 -3.01
N ALA A 74 -4.59 7.45 -1.71
CA ALA A 74 -5.50 7.90 -0.67
C ALA A 74 -5.78 9.42 -0.71
N GLU A 75 -4.92 10.19 -1.37
CA GLU A 75 -5.15 11.61 -1.64
C GLU A 75 -6.34 11.86 -2.59
N LEU A 76 -6.56 10.98 -3.58
CA LEU A 76 -7.75 11.05 -4.45
C LEU A 76 -9.03 10.69 -3.70
N PHE A 77 -8.93 9.80 -2.71
CA PHE A 77 -10.06 9.41 -1.87
C PHE A 77 -10.44 10.50 -0.86
N GLY A 78 -9.43 11.12 -0.24
CA GLY A 78 -9.64 12.06 0.86
C GLY A 78 -9.95 13.49 0.43
N ARG A 79 -9.37 13.98 -0.69
CA ARG A 79 -9.35 15.41 -1.02
C ARG A 79 -10.73 16.04 -1.16
N SER A 80 -11.76 15.28 -1.49
CA SER A 80 -13.14 15.78 -1.60
C SER A 80 -13.76 16.14 -0.26
N PHE A 81 -13.38 15.46 0.83
CA PHE A 81 -13.96 15.68 2.15
C PHE A 81 -13.44 16.95 2.82
N SER A 82 -14.32 17.66 3.53
CA SER A 82 -13.97 18.84 4.34
C SER A 82 -12.99 18.48 5.45
N SER A 83 -13.19 17.32 6.09
CA SER A 83 -12.30 16.77 7.12
C SER A 83 -10.87 16.58 6.63
N TRP A 84 -10.66 16.28 5.35
CA TRP A 84 -9.31 16.16 4.79
C TRP A 84 -8.61 17.51 4.62
N ARG A 85 -9.35 18.57 4.28
CA ARG A 85 -8.80 19.91 4.04
C ARG A 85 -8.63 20.71 5.33
N TYR A 86 -9.63 20.66 6.20
CA TYR A 86 -9.75 21.53 7.37
C TYR A 86 -9.59 20.76 8.70
N GLY A 87 -9.61 19.43 8.65
CA GLY A 87 -9.68 18.59 9.84
C GLY A 87 -11.10 18.50 10.40
N ASP A 88 -11.30 17.58 11.33
CA ASP A 88 -12.56 17.42 12.04
C ASP A 88 -12.35 17.69 13.54
N PRO A 89 -13.19 18.53 14.19
CA PRO A 89 -13.06 18.82 15.61
C PRO A 89 -13.24 17.60 16.52
N ALA A 90 -13.92 16.54 16.07
CA ALA A 90 -14.01 15.27 16.77
C ALA A 90 -12.73 14.42 16.62
N CYS A 91 -11.86 14.74 15.65
CA CYS A 91 -10.65 14.00 15.32
C CYS A 91 -9.41 14.85 15.62
N VAL A 92 -9.00 14.86 16.90
CA VAL A 92 -7.85 15.62 17.40
C VAL A 92 -6.74 14.72 17.92
N THR A 93 -5.50 15.15 17.69
CA THR A 93 -4.28 14.57 18.26
C THR A 93 -4.23 14.84 19.77
N GLY A 94 -3.38 14.12 20.51
CA GLY A 94 -3.13 14.39 21.94
C GLY A 94 -2.57 15.79 22.24
N LYS A 95 -2.19 16.56 21.21
CA LYS A 95 -1.75 17.97 21.31
C LYS A 95 -2.86 18.97 20.93
N GLY A 96 -4.10 18.50 20.74
CA GLY A 96 -5.25 19.33 20.38
C GLY A 96 -5.32 19.76 18.91
N GLN A 97 -4.43 19.27 18.04
CA GLN A 97 -4.46 19.58 16.60
C GLN A 97 -5.37 18.61 15.86
N THR A 98 -6.19 19.10 14.92
CA THR A 98 -7.05 18.26 14.08
C THR A 98 -6.23 17.46 13.06
N TYR A 99 -6.62 16.21 12.82
CA TYR A 99 -6.02 15.39 11.76
C TYR A 99 -6.45 15.92 10.39
N LYS A 100 -5.50 16.18 9.50
CA LYS A 100 -5.75 16.70 8.14
C LYS A 100 -4.77 16.13 7.12
N GLY A 101 -5.17 16.08 5.85
CA GLY A 101 -4.33 15.61 4.75
C GLY A 101 -3.77 14.20 4.96
N LYS A 102 -2.50 13.99 4.58
CA LYS A 102 -1.83 12.68 4.74
C LYS A 102 -1.59 12.27 6.19
N ALA A 103 -1.77 13.17 7.16
CA ALA A 103 -1.73 12.82 8.58
C ALA A 103 -2.98 12.04 9.02
N PHE A 104 -3.99 11.94 8.16
CA PHE A 104 -5.16 11.08 8.36
C PHE A 104 -4.89 9.61 8.02
N LEU A 105 -3.85 9.31 7.23
CA LEU A 105 -3.50 7.95 6.82
C LEU A 105 -2.61 7.27 7.85
#